data_AF-A0A2T0UWR3-F1
#
_entry.id   AF-A0A2T0UWR3-F1
#
_cell.length_a   1.000
_cell.length_b   1.000
_cell.length_c   1.000
_cell.angle_alpha   90.00
_cell.angle_beta   90.00
_cell.angle_gamma   90.00
#
_symmetry.space_group_name_H-M   'P 1'
#
loop_
_entity.id
_entity.type
_entity.pdbx_description
1 polymer ?
#
loop_
_entity_poly.entity_id
_entity_poly.type
_entity_poly.pdbx_seq_one_letter_code
_entity_poly.pdbx_strand_id
1 'polypeptide(L)'
;MNFDKCPICLSPNPSKREHIPPESIGGTVLTRTCERCNSLVGSRLEADFADWVHDLLPTRFTHPAIQGQRRGPKIQILETHESLPVLFFEGNQCDPAIPEMLELGGEVAIQFTAPDQNRCLLAAIKSAYLTACLIFRAIPDTPEAEAIRQVLLAAIETPLNEPVPMGGLRDGLWLARIPGPGVPGEAALVHVTIEGDPEPKFAISLARKVLVDWPIGGSLVGLDAEDNVTFALPM
;
A
#
# COMPACT_ATOMS: atom_id res chain seq x y z
N MET A 1 0.47 -19.04 0.63
CA MET A 1 0.15 -19.85 1.83
C MET A 1 -1.30 -19.59 2.21
N ASN A 2 -2.01 -20.56 2.79
CA ASN A 2 -3.42 -20.39 3.18
C ASN A 2 -3.54 -20.55 4.69
N PHE A 3 -4.21 -19.59 5.33
CA PHE A 3 -4.59 -19.66 6.74
C PHE A 3 -6.02 -20.19 6.86
N ASP A 4 -6.32 -20.84 8.00
CA ASP A 4 -7.67 -21.31 8.36
C ASP A 4 -8.63 -20.13 8.63
N LYS A 5 -8.08 -18.99 9.03
CA LYS A 5 -8.78 -17.73 9.29
C LYS A 5 -8.27 -16.62 8.38
N CYS A 6 -9.11 -15.62 8.12
CA CYS A 6 -8.67 -14.39 7.47
C CYS A 6 -7.66 -13.67 8.38
N PRO A 7 -6.45 -13.33 7.89
CA PRO A 7 -5.46 -12.66 8.74
C PRO A 7 -5.91 -11.30 9.29
N ILE A 8 -6.81 -10.60 8.60
CA ILE A 8 -7.25 -9.25 8.99
C ILE A 8 -8.37 -9.29 10.02
N CYS A 9 -9.44 -10.06 9.77
CA CYS A 9 -10.65 -10.04 10.60
C CYS A 9 -10.89 -11.34 11.38
N LEU A 10 -9.98 -12.31 11.27
CA LEU A 10 -10.04 -13.63 11.90
C LEU A 10 -11.28 -14.48 11.56
N SER A 11 -12.09 -14.04 10.60
CA SER A 11 -13.24 -14.82 10.11
C SER A 11 -12.76 -16.14 9.48
N PRO A 12 -13.45 -17.26 9.73
CA PRO A 12 -13.01 -18.57 9.25
C PRO A 12 -13.12 -18.69 7.71
N ASN A 13 -12.37 -19.63 7.15
CA ASN A 13 -12.44 -20.05 5.74
C ASN A 13 -12.28 -18.92 4.71
N PRO A 14 -11.15 -18.19 4.69
CA PRO A 14 -10.91 -17.17 3.67
C PRO A 14 -10.80 -17.80 2.27
N SER A 15 -11.48 -17.20 1.29
CA SER A 15 -11.60 -17.77 -0.06
C SER A 15 -11.02 -16.89 -1.16
N LYS A 16 -10.73 -15.62 -0.88
CA LYS A 16 -10.30 -14.64 -1.89
C LYS A 16 -8.80 -14.53 -1.92
N ARG A 17 -8.26 -14.50 -3.14
CA ARG A 17 -6.82 -14.42 -3.39
C ARG A 17 -6.39 -12.96 -3.33
N GLU A 18 -5.30 -12.72 -2.64
CA GLU A 18 -4.74 -11.38 -2.43
C GLU A 18 -3.25 -11.42 -2.77
N HIS A 19 -2.80 -10.51 -3.65
CA HIS A 19 -1.38 -10.33 -3.96
C HIS A 19 -0.68 -9.56 -2.83
N ILE A 20 0.47 -10.05 -2.39
CA ILE A 20 1.29 -9.46 -1.33
C ILE A 20 2.71 -9.15 -1.85
N PRO A 21 3.14 -7.88 -1.86
CA PRO A 21 2.30 -6.65 -1.80
C PRO A 21 1.25 -6.63 -2.94
N PRO A 22 0.40 -5.60 -3.09
CA PRO A 22 -0.50 -5.49 -4.24
C PRO A 22 0.23 -5.65 -5.59
N GLU A 23 -0.43 -6.28 -6.56
CA GLU A 23 0.15 -6.54 -7.90
C GLU A 23 0.64 -5.26 -8.58
N SER A 24 -0.10 -4.16 -8.40
CA SER A 24 0.23 -2.83 -8.92
C SER A 24 1.61 -2.31 -8.49
N ILE A 25 2.16 -2.80 -7.38
CA ILE A 25 3.51 -2.41 -6.91
C ILE A 25 4.53 -3.55 -7.00
N GLY A 26 4.21 -4.62 -7.71
CA GLY A 26 5.11 -5.75 -7.96
C GLY A 26 4.77 -7.01 -7.16
N GLY A 27 3.60 -7.10 -6.56
CA GLY A 27 3.10 -8.29 -5.90
C GLY A 27 2.99 -9.53 -6.79
N THR A 28 3.52 -10.66 -6.34
CA THR A 28 3.32 -11.96 -7.04
C THR A 28 2.95 -13.10 -6.09
N VAL A 29 3.25 -12.95 -4.79
CA VAL A 29 2.92 -13.94 -3.78
C VAL A 29 1.45 -13.78 -3.40
N LEU A 30 0.77 -14.91 -3.23
CA LEU A 30 -0.66 -14.93 -2.90
C LEU A 30 -0.93 -15.46 -1.50
N THR A 31 -1.81 -14.75 -0.80
CA THR A 31 -2.46 -15.20 0.44
C THR A 31 -3.97 -15.27 0.25
N ARG A 32 -4.69 -15.74 1.28
CA ARG A 32 -6.15 -15.75 1.31
C ARG A 32 -6.71 -14.81 2.37
N THR A 33 -7.67 -13.99 1.97
CA THR A 33 -8.47 -13.14 2.84
C THR A 33 -9.97 -13.42 2.63
N CYS A 34 -10.84 -12.90 3.50
CA CYS A 34 -12.28 -12.97 3.28
C CYS A 34 -12.73 -11.91 2.24
N GLU A 35 -13.91 -12.10 1.66
CA GLU A 35 -14.45 -11.18 0.64
C GLU A 35 -14.53 -9.74 1.10
N ARG A 36 -15.00 -9.53 2.35
CA ARG A 36 -15.14 -8.20 2.95
C ARG A 36 -13.79 -7.48 3.00
N CYS A 37 -12.76 -8.12 3.55
CA CYS A 37 -11.43 -7.51 3.70
C CYS A 37 -10.70 -7.35 2.36
N ASN A 38 -10.81 -8.31 1.45
CA ASN A 38 -10.20 -8.23 0.11
C ASN A 38 -10.79 -7.05 -0.68
N SER A 39 -12.12 -7.01 -0.81
CA SER A 39 -12.79 -6.02 -1.66
C SER A 39 -12.71 -4.61 -1.08
N LEU A 40 -13.00 -4.43 0.21
CA LEU A 40 -13.14 -3.09 0.80
C LEU A 40 -11.80 -2.46 1.13
N VAL A 41 -10.78 -3.23 1.52
CA VAL A 41 -9.46 -2.66 1.77
C VAL A 41 -8.71 -2.45 0.45
N GLY A 42 -8.80 -3.40 -0.48
CA GLY A 42 -8.12 -3.31 -1.77
C GLY A 42 -8.64 -2.16 -2.64
N SER A 43 -9.96 -2.10 -2.87
CA SER A 43 -10.55 -1.06 -3.74
C SER A 43 -10.45 0.37 -3.19
N ARG A 44 -10.30 0.54 -1.88
CA ARG A 44 -10.29 1.86 -1.24
C ARG A 44 -8.90 2.45 -1.03
N LEU A 45 -7.89 1.61 -0.78
CA LEU A 45 -6.60 2.08 -0.29
C LEU A 45 -5.45 1.87 -1.28
N GLU A 46 -5.52 0.82 -2.11
CA GLU A 46 -4.36 0.40 -2.91
C GLU A 46 -4.09 1.31 -4.12
N ALA A 47 -5.11 2.02 -4.61
CA ALA A 47 -4.93 2.95 -5.72
C ALA A 47 -4.02 4.12 -5.34
N ASP A 48 -4.29 4.77 -4.21
CA ASP A 48 -3.47 5.88 -3.70
C ASP A 48 -2.06 5.38 -3.37
N PHE A 49 -1.93 4.18 -2.78
CA PHE A 49 -0.63 3.60 -2.47
C PHE A 49 0.20 3.29 -3.71
N ALA A 50 -0.39 2.71 -4.75
CA ALA A 50 0.31 2.46 -6.00
C ALA A 50 0.75 3.77 -6.67
N ASP A 51 -0.12 4.78 -6.65
CA ASP A 51 0.20 6.09 -7.22
C ASP A 51 1.35 6.75 -6.47
N TRP A 52 1.37 6.65 -5.14
CA TRP A 52 2.49 7.11 -4.33
C TRP A 52 3.79 6.33 -4.59
N VAL A 53 3.74 5.00 -4.74
CA VAL A 53 4.95 4.19 -5.01
C VAL A 53 5.62 4.55 -6.34
N HIS A 54 4.82 4.88 -7.36
CA HIS A 54 5.33 5.17 -8.71
C HIS A 54 5.43 6.66 -9.05
N ASP A 55 5.24 7.56 -8.07
CA ASP A 55 5.25 9.02 -8.28
C ASP A 55 4.20 9.48 -9.32
N LEU A 56 3.01 8.89 -9.28
CA LEU A 56 1.91 9.18 -10.19
C LEU A 56 0.90 10.15 -9.57
N LEU A 57 0.45 11.11 -10.37
CA LEU A 57 -0.58 12.07 -10.00
C LEU A 57 -1.79 11.89 -10.93
N PRO A 58 -2.94 11.43 -10.39
CA PRO A 58 -4.20 11.47 -11.12
C PRO A 58 -4.55 12.89 -11.58
N THR A 59 -5.02 12.99 -12.83
CA THR A 59 -5.38 14.27 -13.44
C THR A 59 -6.88 14.41 -13.69
N ARG A 60 -7.36 15.65 -13.59
CA ARG A 60 -8.69 16.06 -14.03
C ARG A 60 -8.57 17.24 -15.00
N PHE A 61 -9.27 17.13 -16.13
CA PHE A 61 -9.30 18.16 -17.16
C PHE A 61 -10.63 18.90 -17.10
N THR A 62 -10.56 20.21 -17.33
CA THR A 62 -11.72 21.09 -17.49
C THR A 62 -11.49 22.07 -18.64
N HIS A 63 -12.56 22.33 -19.38
CA HIS A 63 -12.57 23.33 -20.44
C HIS A 63 -13.88 24.12 -20.36
N PRO A 64 -13.87 25.45 -20.55
CA PRO A 64 -15.09 26.28 -20.52
C PRO A 64 -16.21 25.86 -21.48
N ALA A 65 -15.89 25.15 -22.57
CA ALA A 65 -16.82 24.77 -23.63
C ALA A 65 -17.40 23.36 -23.43
N ILE A 66 -16.84 22.56 -22.52
CA ILE A 66 -17.25 21.19 -22.27
C ILE A 66 -17.67 21.06 -20.81
N GLN A 67 -18.94 20.70 -20.59
CA GLN A 67 -19.51 20.64 -19.26
C GLN A 67 -18.88 19.53 -18.41
N GLY A 68 -18.37 19.92 -17.23
CA GLY A 68 -17.91 19.02 -16.18
C GLY A 68 -16.44 18.61 -16.30
N GLN A 69 -15.95 17.94 -15.26
CA GLN A 69 -14.56 17.46 -15.19
C GLN A 69 -14.42 16.12 -15.92
N ARG A 70 -13.27 15.89 -16.54
CA ARG A 70 -12.93 14.60 -17.18
C ARG A 70 -11.69 13.99 -16.55
N ARG A 71 -11.71 12.67 -16.39
CA ARG A 71 -10.54 11.93 -15.87
C ARG A 71 -9.52 11.80 -16.98
N GLY A 72 -8.31 12.30 -16.75
CA GLY A 72 -7.21 12.14 -17.67
C GLY A 72 -6.27 11.00 -17.29
N PRO A 73 -5.22 10.80 -18.09
CA PRO A 73 -4.08 9.94 -17.75
C PRO A 73 -3.45 10.36 -16.42
N LYS A 74 -2.80 9.42 -15.72
CA LYS A 74 -1.95 9.77 -14.58
C LYS A 74 -0.67 10.40 -15.12
N ILE A 75 -0.08 11.33 -14.39
CA ILE A 75 1.21 11.91 -14.78
C ILE A 75 2.29 11.54 -13.79
N GLN A 76 3.49 11.30 -14.30
CA GLN A 76 4.71 11.30 -13.51
C GLN A 76 5.48 12.58 -13.86
N ILE A 77 5.92 13.31 -12.84
CA ILE A 77 6.77 14.48 -13.00
C ILE A 77 8.21 14.04 -12.77
N LEU A 78 9.02 14.07 -13.81
CA LEU A 78 10.45 13.80 -13.75
C LEU A 78 11.23 15.10 -13.91
N GLU A 79 12.38 15.21 -13.26
CA GLU A 79 13.30 16.33 -13.47
C GLU A 79 14.42 15.90 -14.43
N THR A 80 14.73 16.75 -15.40
CA THR A 80 15.95 16.57 -16.21
C THR A 80 17.20 16.91 -15.40
N HIS A 81 18.38 16.58 -15.93
CA HIS A 81 19.66 17.06 -15.40
C HIS A 81 19.78 18.60 -15.34
N GLU A 82 18.92 19.32 -16.05
CA GLU A 82 18.84 20.80 -16.06
C GLU A 82 17.71 21.33 -15.17
N SER A 83 17.13 20.50 -14.30
CA SER A 83 16.01 20.85 -13.41
C SER A 83 14.75 21.33 -14.15
N LEU A 84 14.56 20.88 -15.41
CA LEU A 84 13.31 21.12 -16.13
C LEU A 84 12.34 19.97 -15.86
N PRO A 85 11.05 20.26 -15.56
CA PRO A 85 10.06 19.22 -15.37
C PRO A 85 9.65 18.60 -16.71
N VAL A 86 9.62 17.27 -16.78
CA VAL A 86 9.08 16.47 -17.87
C VAL A 86 7.86 15.72 -17.37
N LEU A 87 6.76 15.86 -18.09
CA LEU A 87 5.51 15.16 -17.78
C LEU A 87 5.43 13.88 -18.61
N PHE A 88 5.44 12.75 -17.93
CA PHE A 88 5.16 11.45 -18.53
C PHE A 88 3.72 11.06 -18.24
N PHE A 89 2.95 10.82 -19.30
CA PHE A 89 1.56 10.38 -19.18
C PHE A 89 1.50 8.86 -19.15
N GLU A 90 0.97 8.31 -18.07
CA GLU A 90 0.77 6.88 -17.91
C GLU A 90 -0.69 6.49 -18.22
N GLY A 91 -0.81 5.45 -19.04
CA GLY A 91 -2.09 4.87 -19.45
C GLY A 91 -2.57 5.38 -20.80
N ASN A 92 -3.36 4.54 -21.47
CA ASN A 92 -4.00 4.84 -22.75
C ASN A 92 -5.49 5.19 -22.60
N GLN A 93 -6.05 5.08 -21.40
CA GLN A 93 -7.44 5.39 -21.12
C GLN A 93 -7.57 6.85 -20.73
N CYS A 94 -7.83 7.67 -21.74
CA CYS A 94 -8.23 9.05 -21.59
C CYS A 94 -9.73 9.16 -21.89
N ASP A 95 -10.46 9.99 -21.16
CA ASP A 95 -11.84 10.30 -21.53
C ASP A 95 -11.86 10.87 -22.97
N PRO A 96 -12.75 10.39 -23.85
CA PRO A 96 -12.77 10.81 -25.26
C PRO A 96 -13.03 12.31 -25.45
N ALA A 97 -13.57 13.00 -24.45
CA ALA A 97 -13.74 14.45 -24.50
C ALA A 97 -12.43 15.21 -24.28
N ILE A 98 -11.36 14.59 -23.79
CA ILE A 98 -10.08 15.30 -23.54
C ILE A 98 -9.37 15.70 -24.84
N PRO A 99 -9.23 14.84 -25.87
CA PRO A 99 -8.76 15.28 -27.18
C PRO A 99 -9.56 16.48 -27.72
N GLU A 100 -10.90 16.43 -27.62
CA GLU A 100 -11.78 17.54 -28.02
C GLU A 100 -11.50 18.82 -27.21
N MET A 101 -11.32 18.72 -25.88
CA MET A 101 -10.89 19.85 -25.05
C MET A 101 -9.58 20.46 -25.54
N LEU A 102 -8.60 19.64 -25.92
CA LEU A 102 -7.30 20.13 -26.39
C LEU A 102 -7.38 20.75 -27.80
N GLU A 103 -8.24 20.20 -28.67
CA GLU A 103 -8.43 20.66 -30.05
C GLU A 103 -9.22 21.97 -30.16
N LEU A 104 -10.19 22.20 -29.26
CA LEU A 104 -10.99 23.44 -29.23
C LEU A 104 -10.14 24.70 -28.99
N GLY A 105 -8.94 24.54 -28.43
CA GLY A 105 -8.00 25.62 -28.12
C GLY A 105 -8.46 26.52 -26.98
N GLY A 106 -7.58 27.41 -26.52
CA GLY A 106 -7.81 28.25 -25.34
C GLY A 106 -7.26 27.63 -24.07
N GLU A 107 -7.73 28.13 -22.92
CA GLU A 107 -7.24 27.69 -21.61
C GLU A 107 -7.92 26.38 -21.17
N VAL A 108 -7.11 25.32 -21.10
CA VAL A 108 -7.49 24.03 -20.49
C VAL A 108 -6.85 23.99 -19.10
N ALA A 109 -7.68 23.85 -18.06
CA ALA A 109 -7.17 23.70 -16.71
C ALA A 109 -7.00 22.21 -16.36
N ILE A 110 -5.80 21.86 -15.90
CA ILE A 110 -5.44 20.52 -15.44
C ILE A 110 -5.26 20.58 -13.93
N GLN A 111 -6.01 19.75 -13.21
CA GLN A 111 -5.92 19.60 -11.76
C GLN A 111 -5.23 18.27 -11.44
N PHE A 112 -4.32 18.31 -10.48
CA PHE A 112 -3.61 17.15 -9.95
C PHE A 112 -4.12 16.84 -8.55
N THR A 113 -4.29 15.57 -8.24
CA THR A 113 -4.60 15.13 -6.87
C THR A 113 -3.41 14.33 -6.36
N ALA A 114 -2.77 14.81 -5.29
CA ALA A 114 -1.75 14.03 -4.61
C ALA A 114 -2.37 12.80 -3.95
N PRO A 115 -1.69 11.64 -3.93
CA PRO A 115 -2.16 10.46 -3.20
C PRO A 115 -2.42 10.78 -1.72
N ASP A 116 -3.55 10.31 -1.21
CA ASP A 116 -3.90 10.48 0.21
C ASP A 116 -2.91 9.69 1.08
N GLN A 117 -2.15 10.43 1.90
CA GLN A 117 -1.09 9.84 2.72
C GLN A 117 -1.60 8.86 3.77
N ASN A 118 -2.80 9.07 4.32
CA ASN A 118 -3.37 8.14 5.30
C ASN A 118 -3.76 6.82 4.61
N ARG A 119 -4.32 6.89 3.39
CA ARG A 119 -4.65 5.69 2.62
C ARG A 119 -3.40 4.94 2.16
N CYS A 120 -2.35 5.67 1.76
CA CYS A 120 -1.05 5.08 1.46
C CYS A 120 -0.49 4.32 2.66
N LEU A 121 -0.49 4.94 3.84
CA LEU A 121 -0.01 4.33 5.08
C LEU A 121 -0.83 3.08 5.45
N LEU A 122 -2.15 3.13 5.38
CA LEU A 122 -3.01 1.99 5.67
C LEU A 122 -2.78 0.81 4.71
N ALA A 123 -2.64 1.08 3.41
CA ALA A 123 -2.32 0.05 2.41
C ALA A 123 -0.93 -0.55 2.63
N ALA A 124 0.05 0.28 3.01
CA ALA A 124 1.39 -0.16 3.37
C ALA A 124 1.37 -1.07 4.61
N ILE A 125 0.64 -0.68 5.66
CA ILE A 125 0.46 -1.49 6.88
C ILE A 125 -0.22 -2.82 6.56
N LYS A 126 -1.31 -2.82 5.77
CA LYS A 126 -1.96 -4.07 5.31
C LYS A 126 -0.93 -4.96 4.63
N SER A 127 -0.18 -4.40 3.67
CA SER A 127 0.79 -5.16 2.88
C SER A 127 1.90 -5.73 3.76
N ALA A 128 2.45 -4.92 4.66
CA ALA A 128 3.47 -5.34 5.62
C ALA A 128 2.97 -6.44 6.57
N TYR A 129 1.76 -6.26 7.12
CA TYR A 129 1.13 -7.23 8.02
C TYR A 129 0.88 -8.58 7.35
N LEU A 130 0.33 -8.58 6.14
CA LEU A 130 0.09 -9.81 5.39
C LEU A 130 1.41 -10.46 4.96
N THR A 131 2.42 -9.68 4.58
CA THR A 131 3.78 -10.18 4.33
C THR A 131 4.35 -10.87 5.57
N ALA A 132 4.26 -10.23 6.73
CA ALA A 132 4.74 -10.81 7.97
C ALA A 132 4.02 -12.13 8.30
N CYS A 133 2.69 -12.19 8.12
CA CYS A 133 1.96 -13.44 8.28
C CYS A 133 2.54 -14.56 7.40
N LEU A 134 2.90 -14.24 6.15
CA LEU A 134 3.50 -15.20 5.21
C LEU A 134 4.92 -15.61 5.61
N ILE A 135 5.76 -14.65 6.04
CA ILE A 135 7.13 -14.90 6.49
C ILE A 135 7.13 -15.80 7.72
N PHE A 136 6.32 -15.45 8.71
CA PHE A 136 6.22 -16.19 9.98
C PHE A 136 5.34 -17.42 9.90
N ARG A 137 4.64 -17.62 8.78
CA ARG A 137 3.73 -18.75 8.55
C ARG A 137 2.63 -18.86 9.61
N ALA A 138 2.27 -17.75 10.23
CA ALA A 138 1.29 -17.67 11.31
C ALA A 138 0.53 -16.34 11.20
N ILE A 139 -0.68 -16.29 11.78
CA ILE A 139 -1.34 -15.02 12.06
C ILE A 139 -0.85 -14.57 13.44
N PRO A 140 -0.07 -13.48 13.55
CA PRO A 140 0.50 -13.07 14.83
C PRO A 140 -0.59 -12.75 15.85
N ASP A 141 -0.49 -13.33 17.05
CA ASP A 141 -1.38 -13.07 18.18
C ASP A 141 -0.64 -12.26 19.26
N THR A 142 -0.38 -10.99 18.94
CA THR A 142 0.25 -10.03 19.85
C THR A 142 -0.60 -8.77 19.95
N PRO A 143 -0.44 -7.94 21.00
CA PRO A 143 -1.15 -6.67 21.13
C PRO A 143 -0.94 -5.73 19.92
N GLU A 144 0.26 -5.72 19.35
CA GLU A 144 0.62 -4.91 18.18
C GLU A 144 -0.09 -5.42 16.92
N ALA A 145 -0.14 -6.75 16.74
CA ALA A 145 -0.87 -7.37 15.64
C ALA A 145 -2.36 -7.10 15.73
N GLU A 146 -2.92 -7.14 16.94
CA GLU A 146 -4.32 -6.81 17.19
C GLU A 146 -4.59 -5.32 16.90
N ALA A 147 -3.73 -4.41 17.35
CA ALA A 147 -3.86 -2.99 17.05
C ALA A 147 -3.87 -2.72 15.53
N ILE A 148 -2.99 -3.39 14.78
CA ILE A 148 -2.98 -3.29 13.30
C ILE A 148 -4.30 -3.81 12.72
N ARG A 149 -4.78 -4.98 13.14
CA ARG A 149 -6.07 -5.53 12.68
C ARG A 149 -7.21 -4.56 12.96
N GLN A 150 -7.28 -3.98 14.15
CA GLN A 150 -8.31 -3.01 14.53
C GLN A 150 -8.29 -1.77 13.64
N VAL A 151 -7.11 -1.23 13.31
CA VAL A 151 -7.00 -0.09 12.38
C VAL A 151 -7.45 -0.48 10.96
N LEU A 152 -7.08 -1.67 10.48
CA LEU A 152 -7.53 -2.15 9.16
C LEU A 152 -9.05 -2.39 9.13
N LEU A 153 -9.64 -2.88 10.22
CA LEU A 153 -11.09 -3.03 10.35
C LEU A 153 -11.79 -1.68 10.41
N ALA A 154 -11.24 -0.70 11.15
CA ALA A 154 -11.76 0.66 11.17
C ALA A 154 -11.74 1.28 9.75
N ALA A 155 -10.66 1.07 8.98
CA ALA A 155 -10.58 1.54 7.59
C ALA A 155 -11.68 0.95 6.67
N ILE A 156 -12.15 -0.27 6.94
CA ILE A 156 -13.26 -0.89 6.22
C ILE A 156 -14.58 -0.20 6.57
N GLU A 157 -14.75 0.22 7.82
CA GLU A 157 -16.00 0.73 8.37
C GLU A 157 -16.15 2.25 8.18
N THR A 158 -15.05 3.00 8.18
CA THR A 158 -15.04 4.45 7.95
C THR A 158 -15.47 4.78 6.51
N PRO A 159 -16.38 5.77 6.32
CA PRO A 159 -16.71 6.32 5.00
C PRO A 159 -15.48 6.86 4.25
N LEU A 160 -15.49 6.79 2.93
CA LEU A 160 -14.32 7.12 2.08
C LEU A 160 -13.82 8.56 2.24
N ASN A 161 -14.71 9.47 2.63
CA ASN A 161 -14.49 10.91 2.81
C ASN A 161 -14.16 11.30 4.25
N GLU A 162 -14.07 10.33 5.16
CA GLU A 162 -13.76 10.56 6.56
C GLU A 162 -12.37 10.01 6.93
N PRO A 163 -11.66 10.66 7.86
CA PRO A 163 -10.36 10.17 8.30
C PRO A 163 -10.52 8.88 9.10
N VAL A 164 -9.72 7.87 8.77
CA VAL A 164 -9.67 6.62 9.54
C VAL A 164 -8.93 6.89 10.86
N PRO A 165 -9.47 6.48 12.01
CA PRO A 165 -8.77 6.58 13.28
C PRO A 165 -7.60 5.60 13.31
N MET A 166 -6.37 6.13 13.30
CA MET A 166 -5.13 5.34 13.35
C MET A 166 -4.69 5.00 14.78
N GLY A 167 -5.32 5.58 15.80
CA GLY A 167 -4.85 5.49 17.19
C GLY A 167 -3.39 5.92 17.35
N GLY A 168 -2.68 5.31 18.30
CA GLY A 168 -1.24 5.57 18.53
C GLY A 168 -0.30 4.90 17.52
N LEU A 169 -0.80 4.13 16.55
CA LEU A 169 0.05 3.48 15.54
C LEU A 169 0.75 4.50 14.63
N ARG A 170 0.14 5.67 14.40
CA ARG A 170 0.71 6.69 13.51
C ARG A 170 2.03 7.28 14.03
N ASP A 171 2.19 7.41 15.34
CA ASP A 171 3.30 8.17 15.93
C ASP A 171 4.63 7.41 15.91
N GLY A 172 4.60 6.08 15.71
CA GLY A 172 5.78 5.23 15.62
C GLY A 172 6.09 4.70 14.21
N LEU A 173 5.09 4.63 13.33
CA LEU A 173 5.23 4.03 12.02
C LEU A 173 5.85 5.01 11.02
N TRP A 174 6.87 4.54 10.31
CA TRP A 174 7.44 5.23 9.16
C TRP A 174 7.26 4.39 7.88
N LEU A 175 7.20 5.11 6.76
CA LEU A 175 7.02 4.57 5.43
C LEU A 175 8.03 5.25 4.51
N ALA A 176 8.86 4.47 3.82
CA ALA A 176 9.90 5.00 2.95
C ALA A 176 9.90 4.31 1.59
N ARG A 177 10.30 5.04 0.55
CA ARG A 177 10.58 4.47 -0.78
C ARG A 177 12.04 4.10 -0.88
N ILE A 178 12.32 2.97 -1.51
CA ILE A 178 13.67 2.52 -1.81
C ILE A 178 14.02 2.99 -3.23
N PRO A 179 15.09 3.79 -3.41
CA PRO A 179 15.57 4.15 -4.74
C PRO A 179 16.11 2.92 -5.49
N GLY A 180 15.86 2.88 -6.82
CA GLY A 180 16.42 1.87 -7.71
C GLY A 180 15.38 0.87 -8.24
N PRO A 181 15.84 -0.18 -8.94
CA PRO A 181 14.94 -1.15 -9.55
C PRO A 181 14.25 -2.00 -8.48
N GLY A 182 12.92 -2.07 -8.55
CA GLY A 182 12.15 -3.02 -7.74
C GLY A 182 12.36 -4.47 -8.20
N VAL A 183 12.07 -5.41 -7.31
CA VAL A 183 12.12 -6.85 -7.56
C VAL A 183 10.73 -7.44 -7.34
N PRO A 184 9.99 -7.80 -8.41
CA PRO A 184 8.65 -8.34 -8.27
C PRO A 184 8.61 -9.59 -7.40
N GLY A 185 7.64 -9.66 -6.49
CA GLY A 185 7.43 -10.77 -5.57
C GLY A 185 8.35 -10.79 -4.36
N GLU A 186 9.37 -9.94 -4.31
CA GLU A 186 10.25 -9.87 -3.15
C GLU A 186 9.50 -9.28 -1.96
N ALA A 187 9.52 -10.01 -0.84
CA ALA A 187 8.95 -9.56 0.41
C ALA A 187 9.83 -10.11 1.54
N ALA A 188 10.39 -9.24 2.37
CA ALA A 188 11.40 -9.62 3.35
C ALA A 188 11.28 -8.80 4.64
N LEU A 189 11.58 -9.44 5.77
CA LEU A 189 11.91 -8.75 7.00
C LEU A 189 13.38 -8.32 6.91
N VAL A 190 13.65 -7.04 7.11
CA VAL A 190 14.99 -6.45 6.97
C VAL A 190 15.36 -5.66 8.22
N HIS A 191 16.67 -5.57 8.48
CA HIS A 191 17.23 -4.65 9.46
C HIS A 191 17.55 -3.34 8.74
N VAL A 192 17.14 -2.22 9.34
CA VAL A 192 17.32 -0.88 8.80
C VAL A 192 18.09 -0.06 9.82
N THR A 193 19.20 0.52 9.37
CA THR A 193 19.93 1.54 10.12
C THR A 193 19.45 2.90 9.65
N ILE A 194 18.89 3.68 10.57
CA ILE A 194 18.44 5.04 10.30
C ILE A 194 19.54 5.99 10.77
N GLU A 195 19.94 6.92 9.93
CA GLU A 195 20.95 7.92 10.31
C GLU A 195 20.47 8.73 11.52
N GLY A 196 21.31 8.78 12.57
CA GLY A 196 20.98 9.45 13.83
C GLY A 196 20.19 8.59 14.83
N ASP A 197 19.80 7.36 14.46
CA ASP A 197 19.24 6.38 15.38
C ASP A 197 20.30 5.33 15.76
N PRO A 198 20.68 5.21 17.04
CA PRO A 198 21.70 4.26 17.46
C PRO A 198 21.23 2.80 17.41
N GLU A 199 19.91 2.56 17.38
CA GLU A 199 19.35 1.21 17.39
C GLU A 199 18.83 0.82 16.00
N PRO A 200 19.26 -0.34 15.46
CA PRO A 200 18.71 -0.85 14.21
C PRO A 200 17.24 -1.20 14.40
N LYS A 201 16.41 -0.85 13.41
CA LYS A 201 14.98 -1.15 13.40
C LYS A 201 14.67 -2.29 12.44
N PHE A 202 13.53 -2.94 12.68
CA PHE A 202 12.99 -3.92 11.75
C PHE A 202 11.97 -3.27 10.82
N ALA A 203 12.01 -3.65 9.56
CA ALA A 203 11.04 -3.21 8.56
C ALA A 203 10.65 -4.36 7.64
N ILE A 204 9.47 -4.25 7.05
CA ILE A 204 9.08 -5.10 5.92
C ILE A 204 9.43 -4.38 4.62
N SER A 205 10.31 -4.99 3.83
CA SER A 205 10.59 -4.61 2.45
C SER A 205 9.55 -5.22 1.52
N LEU A 206 8.91 -4.39 0.70
CA LEU A 206 7.90 -4.76 -0.28
C LEU A 206 8.41 -4.47 -1.70
N ALA A 207 8.57 -5.53 -2.49
CA ALA A 207 9.06 -5.51 -3.87
C ALA A 207 10.38 -4.73 -4.07
N ARG A 208 11.18 -4.55 -3.00
CA ARG A 208 12.35 -3.65 -2.95
C ARG A 208 12.04 -2.22 -3.43
N LYS A 209 10.80 -1.78 -3.26
CA LYS A 209 10.34 -0.42 -3.60
C LYS A 209 9.93 0.37 -2.37
N VAL A 210 9.48 -0.32 -1.32
CA VAL A 210 8.93 0.30 -0.12
C VAL A 210 9.47 -0.39 1.11
N LEU A 211 9.82 0.39 2.13
CA LEU A 211 10.05 -0.07 3.49
C LEU A 211 8.91 0.42 4.36
N VAL A 212 8.31 -0.50 5.11
CA VAL A 212 7.29 -0.21 6.11
C VAL A 212 7.85 -0.60 7.46
N ASP A 213 7.81 0.34 8.41
CA ASP A 213 8.17 0.05 9.80
C ASP A 213 7.41 -1.17 10.32
N TRP A 214 8.11 -2.02 11.07
CA TRP A 214 7.53 -3.23 11.63
C TRP A 214 7.60 -3.19 13.16
N PRO A 215 6.54 -2.69 13.83
CA PRO A 215 6.57 -2.47 15.28
C PRO A 215 6.27 -3.74 16.07
N ILE A 216 5.95 -4.87 15.43
CA ILE A 216 5.59 -6.10 16.13
C ILE A 216 6.87 -6.73 16.70
N GLY A 217 7.19 -6.36 17.94
CA GLY A 217 8.11 -7.06 18.81
C GLY A 217 7.38 -8.11 19.66
N GLY A 218 8.04 -9.23 19.96
CA GLY A 218 7.49 -10.31 20.77
C GLY A 218 7.83 -11.70 20.23
N SER A 219 7.88 -12.71 21.09
CA SER A 219 8.02 -14.10 20.65
C SER A 219 6.78 -14.50 19.85
N LEU A 220 6.92 -14.58 18.53
CA LEU A 220 5.93 -15.20 17.67
C LEU A 220 5.93 -16.68 17.98
N VAL A 221 4.89 -17.15 18.68
CA VAL A 221 4.66 -18.58 18.86
C VAL A 221 4.03 -19.10 17.57
N GLY A 222 4.88 -19.56 16.65
CA GLY A 222 4.44 -20.40 15.55
C GLY A 222 4.24 -21.82 16.06
N LEU A 223 3.02 -22.34 15.97
CA LEU A 223 2.78 -23.79 16.00
C LEU A 223 2.97 -24.28 14.57
N ASP A 224 3.92 -25.18 14.34
CA ASP A 224 4.01 -25.87 13.07
C ASP A 224 2.88 -26.92 12.95
N ALA A 225 2.78 -27.57 11.79
CA ALA A 225 1.76 -28.58 11.53
C ALA A 225 1.84 -29.82 12.44
N GLU A 226 2.85 -29.89 13.32
CA GLU A 226 3.11 -30.95 14.29
C GLU A 226 2.97 -30.46 15.74
N ASP A 227 2.37 -29.28 15.98
CA ASP A 227 2.23 -28.64 17.29
C ASP A 227 3.57 -28.36 18.02
N ASN A 228 4.70 -28.32 17.29
CA ASN A 228 5.96 -27.93 17.90
C ASN A 228 6.04 -26.41 18.01
N VAL A 229 6.37 -25.93 19.22
CA VAL A 229 6.71 -24.54 19.48
C VAL A 229 8.07 -24.26 18.83
N THR A 230 8.08 -23.62 17.66
CA THR A 230 9.33 -23.17 17.03
C THR A 230 9.59 -21.71 17.39
N PHE A 231 10.56 -21.50 18.28
CA PHE A 231 11.14 -20.18 18.54
C PHE A 231 12.19 -19.86 17.48
N ALA A 232 12.03 -18.71 16.82
CA ALA A 232 13.14 -18.05 16.14
C ALA A 232 12.93 -16.53 16.22
N LEU A 233 13.37 -15.94 17.32
CA LEU A 233 13.87 -14.57 17.31
C LEU A 233 15.35 -14.66 16.94
N PRO A 234 15.83 -14.06 15.84
CA PRO A 234 17.24 -13.76 15.74
C PRO A 234 17.53 -12.50 16.54
N MET A 235 18.64 -12.58 17.28
CA MET A 235 19.44 -11.45 17.76
C MET A 235 19.80 -10.50 16.63
#